data_AF-A0A9D1N9Q6-F1
#
_entry.id   AF-A0A9D1N9Q6-F1
#
_cell.length_a   1.000
_cell.length_b   1.000
_cell.length_c   1.000
_cell.angle_alpha   90.00
_cell.angle_beta   90.00
_cell.angle_gamma   90.00
#
_symmetry.space_group_name_H-M   'P 1'
#
loop_
_entity.id
_entity.type
_entity.pdbx_description
1 polymer ?
#
loop_
_entity_poly.entity_id
_entity_poly.type
_entity_poly.pdbx_seq_one_letter_code
_entity_poly.pdbx_strand_id
1 'polypeptide(L)'
;VYSGKVEDFQHDYLVPQENGNHCDARCLTVGGREGVCISAASAPFEFSCHNYSLSALEKATHAHELAREKDGVYVFVDGKQRGVGGDVPALACVKPQYKIKGGKKHSFDFVIG
;
A
#
# COMPACT_ATOMS: atom_id res chain seq x y z
N VAL A 1 -3.15 -4.83 -17.54
CA VAL A 1 -3.68 -5.61 -16.40
C VAL A 1 -2.56 -6.51 -15.91
N TYR A 2 -2.27 -6.49 -14.62
CA TYR A 2 -1.21 -7.29 -13.98
C TYR A 2 -1.85 -8.27 -12.99
N SER A 3 -1.21 -9.42 -12.77
CA SER A 3 -1.67 -10.46 -11.84
C SER A 3 -0.49 -11.25 -11.30
N GLY A 4 -0.53 -11.60 -10.03
CA GLY A 4 0.53 -12.34 -9.34
C GLY A 4 0.09 -12.72 -7.93
N LYS A 5 0.99 -13.37 -7.20
CA LYS A 5 0.85 -13.59 -5.76
C LYS A 5 1.16 -12.29 -5.02
N VAL A 6 0.74 -12.19 -3.77
CA VAL A 6 0.99 -11.00 -2.95
C VAL A 6 2.49 -10.74 -2.80
N GLU A 7 3.29 -11.78 -2.67
CA GLU A 7 4.75 -11.69 -2.54
C GLU A 7 5.42 -11.10 -3.79
N ASP A 8 4.83 -11.28 -4.98
CA ASP A 8 5.38 -10.75 -6.23
C ASP A 8 5.31 -9.21 -6.29
N PHE A 9 4.46 -8.60 -5.45
CA PHE A 9 4.24 -7.16 -5.38
C PHE A 9 4.90 -6.51 -4.17
N GLN A 10 5.65 -7.27 -3.37
CA GLN A 10 6.37 -6.78 -2.21
C GLN A 10 7.85 -6.59 -2.52
N HIS A 11 8.51 -5.74 -1.73
CA HIS A 11 9.96 -5.61 -1.77
C HIS A 11 10.58 -5.86 -0.40
N ASP A 12 11.49 -6.84 -0.33
CA ASP A 12 12.22 -7.19 0.88
C ASP A 12 13.42 -6.26 1.09
N TYR A 13 13.13 -5.03 1.54
CA TYR A 13 14.16 -4.09 1.99
C TYR A 13 14.98 -4.69 3.16
N LEU A 14 16.26 -4.30 3.26
CA LEU A 14 17.17 -4.77 4.30
C LEU A 14 16.60 -4.53 5.72
N VAL A 15 16.12 -3.31 5.94
CA VAL A 15 15.30 -2.94 7.10
C VAL A 15 13.85 -2.89 6.60
N PRO A 16 12.94 -3.70 7.17
CA PRO A 16 11.53 -3.69 6.78
C PRO A 16 10.93 -2.28 6.82
N GLN A 17 10.26 -1.89 5.74
CA GLN A 17 9.68 -0.55 5.56
C GLN A 17 8.52 -0.60 4.55
N GLU A 18 7.74 0.48 4.49
CA GLU A 18 6.62 0.66 3.56
C GLU A 18 7.01 0.33 2.11
N ASN A 19 6.19 -0.49 1.42
CA ASN A 19 6.47 -0.97 0.06
C ASN A 19 5.19 -1.44 -0.65
N GLY A 20 5.29 -1.75 -1.94
CA GLY A 20 4.22 -2.43 -2.69
C GLY A 20 2.98 -1.60 -3.05
N ASN A 21 3.01 -0.29 -2.83
CA ASN A 21 1.92 0.60 -3.23
C ASN A 21 1.81 0.69 -4.76
N HIS A 22 0.59 0.54 -5.26
CA HIS A 22 0.18 0.70 -6.64
C HIS A 22 -0.71 1.92 -6.77
N CYS A 23 -0.27 2.91 -7.55
CA CYS A 23 -1.04 4.13 -7.81
C CYS A 23 -1.93 4.02 -9.05
N ASP A 24 -2.87 4.96 -9.16
CA ASP A 24 -3.75 5.14 -10.33
C ASP A 24 -4.59 3.89 -10.69
N ALA A 25 -4.90 3.06 -9.69
CA ALA A 25 -5.66 1.83 -9.87
C ALA A 25 -7.13 2.11 -10.19
N ARG A 26 -7.68 1.31 -11.10
CA ARG A 26 -9.10 1.34 -11.47
C ARG A 26 -9.88 0.14 -10.96
N CYS A 27 -9.19 -0.98 -10.78
CA CYS A 27 -9.73 -2.21 -10.25
C CYS A 27 -8.65 -2.99 -9.51
N LEU A 28 -9.09 -3.78 -8.53
CA LEU A 28 -8.29 -4.72 -7.77
C LEU A 28 -9.17 -5.95 -7.49
N THR A 29 -8.64 -7.14 -7.71
CA THR A 29 -9.27 -8.41 -7.32
C THR A 29 -8.30 -9.16 -6.42
N VAL A 30 -8.73 -9.49 -5.21
CA VAL A 30 -7.91 -10.20 -4.21
C VAL A 30 -8.58 -11.52 -3.87
N GLY A 31 -7.87 -12.64 -4.01
CA GLY A 31 -8.42 -13.98 -3.79
C GLY A 31 -8.98 -14.66 -5.05
N GLY A 32 -8.76 -14.07 -6.23
CA GLY A 32 -9.17 -14.66 -7.51
C GLY A 32 -10.68 -14.58 -7.74
N ARG A 33 -11.28 -15.64 -8.30
CA ARG A 33 -12.65 -15.61 -8.86
C ARG A 33 -13.75 -15.47 -7.80
N GLU A 34 -13.52 -15.97 -6.58
CA GLU A 34 -14.43 -15.82 -5.42
C GLU A 34 -13.91 -14.76 -4.42
N GLY A 35 -12.95 -13.97 -4.87
CA GLY A 35 -12.28 -12.96 -4.07
C GLY A 35 -13.06 -11.65 -3.94
N VAL A 36 -12.49 -10.74 -3.16
CA VAL A 36 -13.01 -9.37 -3.03
C VAL A 36 -12.63 -8.59 -4.28
N CYS A 37 -13.62 -7.91 -4.88
CA CYS A 37 -13.40 -7.00 -5.99
C CYS A 37 -13.59 -5.55 -5.53
N ILE A 38 -12.55 -4.75 -5.72
CA ILE A 38 -12.57 -3.32 -5.43
C ILE A 38 -12.45 -2.57 -6.76
N SER A 39 -13.34 -1.63 -7.00
CA SER A 39 -13.30 -0.77 -8.18
C SER A 39 -13.31 0.71 -7.80
N ALA A 40 -12.64 1.50 -8.62
CA ALA A 40 -12.70 2.95 -8.55
C ALA A 40 -14.16 3.40 -8.67
N ALA A 41 -14.58 4.29 -7.77
CA ALA A 41 -15.86 4.97 -7.86
C ALA A 41 -15.69 6.22 -8.75
N SER A 42 -15.50 7.39 -8.13
CA SER A 42 -15.33 8.66 -8.84
C SER A 42 -13.93 8.87 -9.45
N ALA A 43 -12.88 8.37 -8.79
CA ALA A 43 -11.47 8.61 -9.11
C ALA A 43 -10.64 7.33 -8.93
N PRO A 44 -9.45 7.20 -9.56
CA PRO A 44 -8.59 6.06 -9.27
C PRO A 44 -8.09 6.12 -7.82
N PHE A 45 -7.71 4.96 -7.30
CA PHE A 45 -7.24 4.79 -5.93
C PHE A 45 -5.81 4.25 -5.89
N GLU A 46 -5.22 4.27 -4.70
CA GLU A 46 -3.95 3.62 -4.39
C GLU A 46 -4.22 2.35 -3.58
N PHE A 47 -3.41 1.31 -3.76
CA PHE A 47 -3.53 0.11 -2.93
C PHE A 47 -2.20 -0.60 -2.72
N SER A 48 -2.10 -1.31 -1.61
CA SER A 48 -1.08 -2.34 -1.39
C SER A 48 -1.71 -3.60 -0.83
N CYS A 49 -1.05 -4.73 -1.03
CA CYS A 49 -1.45 -6.02 -0.49
C CYS A 49 -0.27 -6.64 0.23
N HIS A 50 -0.47 -7.09 1.46
CA HIS A 50 0.58 -7.69 2.26
C HIS A 50 0.16 -8.98 2.96
N ASN A 51 1.03 -9.97 2.98
CA ASN A 51 0.94 -11.14 3.86
C ASN A 51 1.55 -10.84 5.25
N TYR A 52 1.54 -9.58 5.69
CA TYR A 52 1.99 -9.15 7.02
C TYR A 52 1.20 -7.90 7.41
N SER A 53 1.03 -7.68 8.71
CA SER A 53 0.37 -6.47 9.22
C SER A 53 1.33 -5.27 9.25
N LEU A 54 0.81 -4.05 9.25
CA LEU A 54 1.63 -2.85 9.46
C LEU A 54 2.35 -2.88 10.82
N SER A 55 1.71 -3.42 11.87
CA SER A 55 2.36 -3.56 13.17
C SER A 55 3.53 -4.53 13.14
N ALA A 56 3.44 -5.61 12.36
CA ALA A 56 4.56 -6.53 12.18
C ALA A 56 5.70 -5.87 11.39
N LEU A 57 5.35 -5.10 10.34
CA LEU A 57 6.31 -4.34 9.54
C LEU A 57 7.07 -3.31 10.40
N GLU A 58 6.38 -2.54 11.23
CA GLU A 58 6.98 -1.52 12.11
C GLU A 58 7.88 -2.11 13.21
N LYS A 59 7.58 -3.33 13.67
CA LYS A 59 8.34 -4.01 14.74
C LYS A 59 9.62 -4.68 14.23
N ALA A 60 9.63 -5.15 12.99
CA ALA A 60 10.74 -5.91 12.44
C ALA A 60 11.91 -4.99 12.08
N THR A 61 13.10 -5.31 12.56
CA THR A 61 14.32 -4.55 12.25
C THR A 61 15.17 -5.22 11.16
N HIS A 62 14.92 -6.51 10.92
CA HIS A 62 15.53 -7.29 9.84
C HIS A 62 14.47 -8.10 9.10
N ALA A 63 14.67 -8.35 7.80
CA ALA A 63 13.71 -9.05 6.94
C ALA A 63 13.25 -10.42 7.48
N HIS A 64 14.13 -11.18 8.14
CA HIS A 64 13.80 -12.50 8.69
C HIS A 64 12.94 -12.44 9.97
N GLU A 65 12.82 -11.28 10.61
CA GLU A 65 11.99 -11.04 11.80
C GLU A 65 10.54 -10.70 11.42
N LEU A 66 10.29 -10.36 10.16
CA LEU A 66 8.97 -9.95 9.69
C LEU A 66 7.99 -11.12 9.77
N ALA A 67 7.06 -11.05 10.73
CA ALA A 67 6.01 -12.04 10.90
C ALA A 67 5.01 -11.97 9.74
N ARG A 68 4.95 -13.06 8.96
CA ARG A 68 4.08 -13.21 7.80
C ARG A 68 2.92 -14.16 8.09
N GLU A 69 1.73 -13.76 7.66
CA GLU A 69 0.51 -14.56 7.64
C GLU A 69 0.56 -15.59 6.51
N LYS A 70 0.04 -16.79 6.79
CA LYS A 70 -0.02 -17.88 5.79
C LYS A 70 -1.38 -17.98 5.11
N ASP A 71 -2.45 -17.66 5.84
CA ASP A 71 -3.83 -17.94 5.44
C ASP A 71 -4.65 -16.66 5.20
N GLY A 72 -3.98 -15.51 5.12
CA GLY A 72 -4.65 -14.21 5.00
C GLY A 72 -3.77 -13.14 4.38
N VAL A 73 -4.43 -12.10 3.88
CA VAL A 73 -3.78 -10.94 3.27
C VAL A 73 -4.43 -9.67 3.82
N TYR A 74 -3.59 -8.69 4.12
CA TYR A 74 -4.00 -7.33 4.43
C TYR A 74 -4.09 -6.54 3.12
N VAL A 75 -5.24 -5.91 2.89
CA VAL A 75 -5.48 -5.05 1.72
C VAL A 75 -5.64 -3.62 2.22
N PHE A 76 -4.76 -2.74 1.77
CA PHE A 76 -4.82 -1.31 2.06
C PHE A 76 -5.38 -0.62 0.83
N VAL A 77 -6.47 0.13 1.01
CA VAL A 77 -7.14 0.87 -0.07
C VAL A 77 -7.12 2.34 0.33
N ASP A 78 -6.26 3.09 -0.34
CA ASP A 78 -5.91 4.46 0.03
C ASP A 78 -6.42 5.44 -1.02
N GLY A 79 -7.00 6.55 -0.54
CA GLY A 79 -7.30 7.67 -1.42
C GLY A 79 -6.04 8.39 -1.89
N LYS A 80 -5.03 8.48 -1.01
CA LYS A 80 -3.71 9.08 -1.26
C LYS A 80 -2.71 8.55 -0.24
N GLN A 81 -1.48 8.26 -0.67
CA GLN A 81 -0.32 8.14 0.22
C GLN A 81 0.62 9.36 0.05
N ARG A 82 1.34 9.76 1.11
CA ARG A 82 2.34 10.82 0.97
C ARG A 82 3.53 10.31 0.14
N GLY A 83 4.20 11.19 -0.59
CA GLY A 83 5.45 10.84 -1.26
C GLY A 83 6.55 10.41 -0.27
N VAL A 84 7.49 9.60 -0.76
CA VAL A 84 8.62 9.07 0.05
C VAL A 84 9.59 10.18 0.47
N GLY A 85 9.91 11.10 -0.45
CA GLY A 85 10.92 12.15 -0.25
C GLY A 85 12.35 11.65 -0.50
N GLY A 86 13.35 12.30 0.12
CA GLY A 86 14.75 11.87 0.05
C GLY A 86 15.71 12.82 -0.67
N ASP A 87 15.28 14.03 -1.04
CA ASP A 87 16.15 15.05 -1.66
C ASP A 87 17.36 15.42 -0.78
N VAL A 88 17.23 15.26 0.54
CA VAL A 88 18.32 15.43 1.51
C VAL A 88 18.61 14.06 2.13
N PRO A 89 19.87 13.58 2.11
CA PRO A 89 20.23 12.29 2.69
C PRO A 89 19.75 12.16 4.14
N ALA A 90 19.21 10.99 4.47
CA ALA A 90 18.64 10.67 5.79
C ALA A 90 17.46 11.55 6.24
N LEU A 91 16.89 12.38 5.37
CA LEU A 91 15.70 13.17 5.65
C LEU A 91 14.60 12.88 4.63
N ALA A 92 13.43 12.47 5.12
CA ALA A 92 12.23 12.25 4.31
C ALA A 92 11.56 13.58 3.91
N CYS A 93 12.32 14.49 3.30
CA CYS A 93 11.84 15.77 2.80
C CYS A 93 10.97 15.55 1.57
N VAL A 94 9.65 15.65 1.73
CA VAL A 94 8.67 15.54 0.65
C VAL A 94 8.39 16.92 0.04
N LYS A 95 8.45 17.04 -1.30
CA LYS A 95 8.11 18.31 -1.99
C LYS A 95 6.63 18.69 -1.76
N PRO A 96 6.26 19.98 -1.73
CA PRO A 96 4.92 20.43 -1.35
C PRO A 96 3.76 19.77 -2.13
N GLN A 97 3.94 19.43 -3.40
CA GLN A 97 2.93 18.78 -4.24
C GLN A 97 2.67 17.31 -3.87
N TYR A 98 3.59 16.64 -3.17
CA TYR A 98 3.46 15.24 -2.74
C TYR A 98 3.10 15.10 -1.24
N LYS A 99 2.76 16.21 -0.57
CA LYS A 99 2.28 16.21 0.81
C LYS A 99 0.76 16.13 0.85
N ILE A 100 0.23 15.29 1.72
CA ILE A 100 -1.18 15.34 2.14
C ILE A 100 -1.32 16.47 3.15
N LYS A 101 -2.05 17.53 2.78
CA LYS A 101 -2.13 18.76 3.59
C LYS A 101 -3.10 18.58 4.76
N GLY A 102 -2.61 18.79 5.98
CA GLY A 102 -3.46 18.92 7.16
C GLY A 102 -4.38 20.14 7.09
N GLY A 103 -5.47 20.14 7.86
CA GLY A 103 -6.45 21.23 7.90
C GLY A 103 -7.32 21.36 6.64
N LYS A 104 -7.27 20.39 5.72
CA LYS A 104 -8.15 20.31 4.56
C LYS A 104 -9.03 19.07 4.65
N LYS A 105 -10.29 19.19 4.20
CA LYS A 105 -11.15 18.03 3.99
C LYS A 105 -10.60 17.21 2.83
N HIS A 106 -10.35 15.93 3.08
CA HIS A 106 -10.07 14.93 2.06
C HIS A 106 -11.28 13.98 2.00
N SER A 107 -11.62 13.52 0.81
CA SER A 107 -12.73 12.57 0.61
C SER A 107 -12.28 11.54 -0.39
N PHE A 108 -12.68 10.30 -0.16
CA PHE A 108 -12.27 9.13 -0.89
C PHE A 108 -13.43 8.15 -0.90
N ASP A 109 -13.73 7.60 -2.08
CA ASP A 109 -14.79 6.64 -2.33
C ASP A 109 -14.30 5.52 -3.25
N PHE A 110 -14.79 4.31 -2.99
CA PHE A 110 -14.55 3.12 -3.79
C PHE A 110 -15.75 2.19 -3.64
N VAL A 111 -15.87 1.23 -4.55
CA VAL A 111 -16.93 0.22 -4.52
C VAL A 111 -16.32 -1.13 -4.19
N ILE A 112 -16.96 -1.86 -3.27
CA ILE A 112 -16.71 -3.28 -3.03
C ILE A 112 -17.88 -4.05 -3.65
N GLY A 113 -17.56 -4.98 -4.54
CA GLY A 113 -18.52 -5.87 -5.22
C GLY A 113 -18.47 -7.30 -4.71
#